data_AF-A0AAU7JKK3-F1
#
_entry.id   AF-A0AAU7JKK3-F1
#
_cell.length_a   1.000
_cell.length_b   1.000
_cell.length_c   1.000
_cell.angle_alpha   90.00
_cell.angle_beta   90.00
_cell.angle_gamma   90.00
#
_symmetry.space_group_name_H-M   'P 1'
#
loop_
_entity.id
_entity.type
_entity.pdbx_description
1 polymer ?
#
loop_
_entity_poly.entity_id
_entity_poly.type
_entity_poly.pdbx_seq_one_letter_code
_entity_poly.pdbx_strand_id
1 'polypeptide(L)'
;MQNQSHSDALPKDFHQRMLNGADAFYFAGLLTSVPFDAARVAEEQLTNATAAGIAASRGHDGPNSLGAPPIVNLAFAIELYLKLLLSLHGKLSRGHSLADLFIALEAQAPDVVACSIALHRYSRGDRDEFFEELRTVSNSFEQWRYAHEHEFLISSADTLMSIADAFRASIRELHPKLVSVFDRVNRG
;
A
#
# COMPACT_ATOMS: atom_id res chain seq x y z
N MET A 1 38.99 -15.41 -19.42
CA MET A 1 38.20 -15.12 -18.20
C MET A 1 36.74 -15.27 -18.57
N GLN A 2 36.09 -16.35 -18.13
CA GLN A 2 34.67 -16.58 -18.35
C GLN A 2 33.89 -15.75 -17.33
N ASN A 3 33.13 -14.77 -17.82
CA ASN A 3 32.17 -14.03 -17.00
C ASN A 3 30.97 -14.95 -16.77
N GLN A 4 30.90 -15.57 -15.60
CA GLN A 4 29.70 -16.27 -15.15
C GLN A 4 28.64 -15.21 -14.87
N SER A 5 27.65 -15.09 -15.74
CA SER A 5 26.41 -14.39 -15.43
C SER A 5 25.69 -15.22 -14.36
N HIS A 6 25.80 -14.80 -13.10
CA HIS A 6 24.90 -15.27 -12.06
C HIS A 6 23.48 -14.87 -12.46
N SER A 7 22.75 -15.81 -13.07
CA SER A 7 21.30 -15.80 -13.04
C SER A 7 20.93 -16.08 -11.58
N ASP A 8 20.84 -15.02 -10.78
CA ASP A 8 20.34 -15.08 -9.42
C ASP A 8 18.85 -15.38 -9.48
N ALA A 9 18.52 -16.67 -9.52
CA ALA A 9 17.15 -17.12 -9.39
C ALA A 9 16.56 -16.56 -8.09
N LEU A 10 15.39 -15.92 -8.19
CA LEU A 10 14.71 -15.35 -7.02
C LEU A 10 14.53 -16.41 -5.93
N PRO A 11 14.65 -16.04 -4.64
CA PRO A 11 14.35 -16.94 -3.53
C PRO A 11 12.96 -17.57 -3.68
N LYS A 12 12.84 -18.84 -3.29
CA LYS A 12 11.58 -19.62 -3.43
C LYS A 12 10.36 -18.97 -2.77
N ASP A 13 10.57 -18.14 -1.76
CA ASP A 13 9.55 -17.45 -0.98
C ASP A 13 9.43 -15.94 -1.32
N PHE A 14 10.14 -15.46 -2.35
CA PHE A 14 10.26 -14.04 -2.67
C PHE A 14 8.89 -13.34 -2.81
N HIS A 15 8.00 -13.88 -3.64
CA HIS A 15 6.66 -13.30 -3.85
C HIS A 15 5.82 -13.31 -2.58
N GLN A 16 5.93 -14.36 -1.76
CA GLN A 16 5.20 -14.44 -0.50
C GLN A 16 5.71 -13.42 0.53
N ARG A 17 7.03 -13.19 0.59
CA ARG A 17 7.64 -12.16 1.43
C ARG A 17 7.25 -10.76 0.97
N MET A 18 7.23 -10.51 -0.34
CA MET A 18 6.77 -9.24 -0.91
C MET A 18 5.29 -8.98 -0.57
N LEU A 19 4.41 -9.98 -0.72
CA LEU A 19 3.00 -9.85 -0.34
C LEU A 19 2.86 -9.53 1.15
N ASN A 20 3.51 -10.30 2.02
CA ASN A 20 3.43 -10.09 3.46
C ASN A 20 3.97 -8.71 3.87
N GLY A 21 5.03 -8.24 3.20
CA GLY A 21 5.55 -6.88 3.39
C GLY A 21 4.55 -5.82 2.97
N ALA A 22 3.98 -5.94 1.77
CA ALA A 22 2.98 -5.01 1.25
C ALA A 22 1.75 -4.94 2.17
N ASP A 23 1.23 -6.09 2.59
CA ASP A 23 0.11 -6.15 3.52
C ASP A 23 0.45 -5.58 4.89
N ALA A 24 1.66 -5.78 5.41
CA ALA A 24 2.07 -5.18 6.68
C ALA A 24 1.98 -3.65 6.63
N PHE A 25 2.43 -3.03 5.54
CA PHE A 25 2.30 -1.58 5.35
C PHE A 25 0.85 -1.15 5.10
N TYR A 26 0.08 -1.92 4.34
CA TYR A 26 -1.34 -1.65 4.13
C TYR A 26 -2.11 -1.62 5.46
N PHE A 27 -1.97 -2.66 6.30
CA PHE A 27 -2.63 -2.72 7.59
C PHE A 27 -2.08 -1.70 8.59
N ALA A 28 -0.77 -1.40 8.56
CA ALA A 28 -0.21 -0.30 9.33
C ALA A 28 -0.84 1.04 8.94
N GLY A 29 -1.02 1.29 7.64
CA GLY A 29 -1.76 2.43 7.11
C GLY A 29 -3.15 2.53 7.73
N LEU A 30 -3.95 1.47 7.63
CA LEU A 30 -5.30 1.41 8.22
C LEU A 30 -5.31 1.67 9.73
N LEU A 31 -4.39 1.06 10.49
CA LEU A 31 -4.32 1.23 11.95
C LEU A 31 -3.93 2.65 12.34
N THR A 32 -3.03 3.28 11.58
CA THR A 32 -2.60 4.66 11.83
C THR A 32 -3.59 5.70 11.33
N SER A 33 -4.55 5.32 10.47
CA SER A 33 -5.63 6.21 10.01
C SER A 33 -6.70 6.46 11.08
N VAL A 34 -6.64 5.74 12.21
CA VAL A 34 -7.53 5.96 13.34
C VAL A 34 -7.03 7.16 14.16
N PRO A 35 -7.91 8.10 14.56
CA PRO A 35 -7.52 9.23 15.42
C PRO A 35 -6.83 8.75 16.69
N PHE A 36 -5.64 9.28 16.96
CA PHE A 36 -4.89 9.03 18.19
C PHE A 36 -5.35 10.01 19.27
N ASP A 37 -6.03 9.50 20.30
CA ASP A 37 -6.41 10.29 21.47
C ASP A 37 -5.35 10.15 22.57
N ALA A 38 -4.45 11.13 22.64
CA ALA A 38 -3.37 11.16 23.62
C ALA A 38 -3.88 11.23 25.07
N ALA A 39 -5.04 11.83 25.31
CA ALA A 39 -5.62 11.93 26.65
C ALA A 39 -6.11 10.56 27.14
N ARG A 40 -6.71 9.76 26.25
CA ARG A 40 -7.17 8.40 26.56
C ARG A 40 -6.02 7.42 26.78
N VAL A 41 -4.92 7.54 26.03
CA VAL A 41 -3.73 6.70 26.22
C VAL A 41 -3.10 6.93 27.59
N ALA A 42 -3.04 8.18 28.06
CA ALA A 42 -2.56 8.47 29.41
C ALA A 42 -3.47 7.85 30.49
N GLU A 43 -4.80 7.92 30.30
CA GLU A 43 -5.80 7.34 31.22
C GLU A 43 -5.78 5.79 31.22
N GLU A 44 -5.58 5.17 30.07
CA GLU A 44 -5.49 3.70 29.92
C GLU A 44 -4.13 3.13 30.36
N GLN A 45 -3.02 3.85 30.18
CA GLN A 45 -1.70 3.45 30.69
C GLN A 45 -1.66 3.42 32.22
N LEU A 46 -2.43 4.30 32.88
CA LEU A 46 -2.60 4.32 34.32
C LEU A 46 -3.41 3.12 34.86
N THR A 47 -4.23 2.48 34.02
CA THR A 47 -5.19 1.44 34.44
C THR A 47 -4.85 0.03 33.95
N ASN A 48 -4.20 -0.15 32.80
CA ASN A 48 -3.69 -1.46 32.31
C ASN A 48 -2.62 -1.29 31.22
N ALA A 49 -1.34 -1.56 31.57
CA ALA A 49 -0.19 -1.41 30.66
C ALA A 49 -0.26 -2.28 29.37
N THR A 50 -1.08 -3.33 29.35
CA THR A 50 -1.29 -4.21 28.18
C THR A 50 -2.41 -3.74 27.24
N ALA A 51 -3.30 -2.83 27.68
CA ALA A 51 -4.41 -2.32 26.86
C ALA A 51 -4.02 -1.12 25.98
N ALA A 52 -2.95 -0.40 26.36
CA ALA A 52 -2.47 0.81 25.70
C ALA A 52 -2.05 0.63 24.23
N GLY A 53 -1.93 -0.62 23.74
CA GLY A 53 -1.63 -0.91 22.33
C GLY A 53 -2.83 -0.82 21.38
N ILE A 54 -4.07 -0.72 21.89
CA ILE A 54 -5.30 -0.73 21.06
C ILE A 54 -6.29 0.33 21.56
N ALA A 55 -5.83 1.57 21.76
CA ALA A 55 -6.71 2.69 22.10
C ALA A 55 -7.21 3.38 20.81
N ALA A 56 -8.06 2.69 20.05
CA ALA A 56 -8.78 3.28 18.91
C ALA A 56 -10.09 3.92 19.41
N SER A 57 -10.29 5.22 19.23
CA SER A 57 -11.61 5.88 19.42
C SER A 57 -12.20 6.31 18.08
N ARG A 58 -13.49 6.05 17.88
CA ARG A 58 -14.35 6.86 17.01
C ARG A 58 -14.52 8.22 17.71
N GLY A 59 -13.74 9.22 17.31
CA GLY A 59 -13.79 10.58 17.85
C GLY A 59 -13.43 11.58 16.75
N HIS A 60 -14.28 12.58 16.59
CA HIS A 60 -14.34 13.54 15.50
C HIS A 60 -13.45 14.76 15.78
N ASP A 61 -12.43 14.99 14.94
CA ASP A 61 -11.75 16.29 14.82
C ASP A 61 -11.31 16.52 13.35
N GLY A 62 -12.17 17.19 12.58
CA GLY A 62 -11.91 17.71 11.22
C GLY A 62 -11.78 16.65 10.10
N PRO A 63 -12.41 16.83 8.93
CA PRO A 63 -12.46 15.79 7.89
C PRO A 63 -11.11 15.43 7.23
N ASN A 64 -9.98 16.09 7.54
CA ASN A 64 -8.75 15.97 6.74
C ASN A 64 -7.41 15.95 7.53
N SER A 65 -7.42 15.75 8.85
CA SER A 65 -6.17 15.72 9.64
C SER A 65 -5.57 14.31 9.74
N LEU A 66 -5.20 13.71 8.61
CA LEU A 66 -4.37 12.51 8.62
C LEU A 66 -2.90 12.91 8.75
N GLY A 67 -2.20 12.35 9.74
CA GLY A 67 -0.77 12.54 9.88
C GLY A 67 0.01 11.90 8.73
N ALA A 68 1.31 12.16 8.66
CA ALA A 68 2.20 11.51 7.70
C ALA A 68 2.17 9.96 7.71
N PRO A 69 2.00 9.25 8.86
CA PRO A 69 2.15 7.80 8.87
C PRO A 69 1.16 7.01 7.99
N PRO A 70 -0.17 7.25 8.01
CA PRO A 70 -1.11 6.63 7.09
C PRO A 70 -0.70 6.75 5.62
N ILE A 71 -0.33 7.97 5.23
CA ILE A 71 -0.06 8.33 3.84
C ILE A 71 1.20 7.62 3.35
N VAL A 72 2.27 7.68 4.14
CA VAL A 72 3.54 7.01 3.82
C VAL A 72 3.35 5.49 3.76
N ASN A 73 2.63 4.90 4.72
CA ASN A 73 2.39 3.46 4.77
C ASN A 73 1.55 2.97 3.57
N LEU A 74 0.46 3.65 3.24
CA LEU A 74 -0.39 3.28 2.10
C LEU A 74 0.34 3.48 0.77
N ALA A 75 1.05 4.60 0.59
CA ALA A 75 1.84 4.85 -0.62
C ALA A 75 2.90 3.75 -0.83
N PHE A 76 3.57 3.33 0.25
CA PHE A 76 4.56 2.26 0.17
C PHE A 76 3.93 0.89 -0.06
N ALA A 77 2.75 0.63 0.49
CA ALA A 77 2.00 -0.59 0.20
C ALA A 77 1.67 -0.69 -1.31
N ILE A 78 1.19 0.40 -1.93
CA ILE A 78 0.93 0.46 -3.37
C ILE A 78 2.20 0.17 -4.17
N GLU A 79 3.33 0.80 -3.80
CA GLU A 79 4.63 0.56 -4.43
C GLU A 79 5.00 -0.94 -4.42
N LEU A 80 4.85 -1.58 -3.26
CA LEU A 80 5.16 -3.01 -3.10
C LEU A 80 4.20 -3.91 -3.87
N TYR A 81 2.90 -3.59 -3.91
CA TYR A 81 1.93 -4.35 -4.71
C TYR A 81 2.23 -4.26 -6.21
N LEU A 82 2.51 -3.05 -6.73
CA LEU A 82 2.91 -2.87 -8.13
C LEU A 82 4.18 -3.64 -8.47
N LYS A 83 5.19 -3.58 -7.60
CA LYS A 83 6.43 -4.35 -7.77
C LYS A 83 6.20 -5.86 -7.71
N LEU A 84 5.31 -6.33 -6.84
CA LEU A 84 4.91 -7.72 -6.75
C LEU A 84 4.26 -8.18 -8.05
N LEU A 85 3.26 -7.46 -8.55
CA LEU A 85 2.60 -7.77 -9.81
C LEU A 85 3.58 -7.77 -10.98
N LEU A 86 4.48 -6.79 -11.07
CA LEU A 86 5.55 -6.78 -12.08
C LEU A 86 6.44 -8.04 -11.98
N SER A 87 6.85 -8.41 -10.76
CA SER A 87 7.73 -9.56 -10.55
C SER A 87 7.06 -10.90 -10.87
N LEU A 88 5.76 -11.03 -10.57
CA LEU A 88 4.95 -12.21 -10.92
C LEU A 88 4.84 -12.38 -12.43
N HIS A 89 4.94 -11.28 -13.18
CA HIS A 89 4.92 -11.25 -14.64
C HIS A 89 6.33 -11.11 -15.25
N GLY A 90 7.38 -11.49 -14.51
CA GLY A 90 8.74 -11.65 -15.03
C GLY A 90 9.60 -10.38 -15.05
N LYS A 91 9.13 -9.27 -14.47
CA LYS A 91 9.85 -8.00 -14.45
C LYS A 91 10.14 -7.54 -13.02
N LEU A 92 11.41 -7.52 -12.64
CA LEU A 92 11.82 -6.84 -11.41
C LEU A 92 11.94 -5.34 -11.69
N SER A 93 11.29 -4.52 -10.87
CA SER A 93 11.31 -3.07 -11.03
C SER A 93 12.07 -2.39 -9.89
N ARG A 94 12.75 -1.30 -10.23
CA ARG A 94 13.43 -0.38 -9.32
C ARG A 94 12.77 0.99 -9.42
N GLY A 95 13.02 1.87 -8.45
CA GLY A 95 12.38 3.18 -8.36
C GLY A 95 11.12 3.15 -7.49
N HIS A 96 10.53 4.33 -7.31
CA HIS A 96 9.47 4.58 -6.32
C HIS A 96 8.24 5.29 -6.89
N SER A 97 8.32 5.84 -8.12
CA SER A 97 7.17 6.50 -8.74
C SER A 97 6.06 5.50 -9.03
N LEU A 98 4.88 5.70 -8.42
CA LEU A 98 3.75 4.80 -8.64
C LEU A 98 3.25 4.87 -10.08
N ALA A 99 3.28 6.05 -10.70
CA ALA A 99 2.91 6.25 -12.09
C ALA A 99 3.82 5.47 -13.05
N ASP A 100 5.15 5.54 -12.86
CA ASP A 100 6.10 4.80 -13.69
C ASP A 100 5.96 3.28 -13.51
N LEU A 101 5.74 2.85 -12.27
CA LEU A 101 5.49 1.44 -11.95
C LEU A 101 4.20 0.94 -12.60
N PHE A 102 3.15 1.76 -12.63
CA PHE A 102 1.89 1.43 -13.28
C PHE A 102 2.04 1.34 -14.80
N ILE A 103 2.69 2.32 -15.44
CA ILE A 103 2.97 2.27 -16.89
C ILE A 103 3.80 1.03 -17.22
N ALA A 104 4.79 0.71 -16.40
CA ALA A 104 5.60 -0.48 -16.56
C ALA A 104 4.77 -1.77 -16.42
N LEU A 105 3.77 -1.79 -15.54
CA LEU A 105 2.87 -2.92 -15.33
C LEU A 105 1.89 -3.04 -16.50
N GLU A 106 1.31 -1.95 -16.96
CA GLU A 106 0.40 -1.91 -18.11
C GLU A 106 1.07 -2.47 -19.38
N ALA A 107 2.32 -2.10 -19.63
CA ALA A 107 3.10 -2.63 -20.73
C ALA A 107 3.43 -4.13 -20.58
N GLN A 108 3.57 -4.63 -19.35
CA GLN A 108 4.01 -6.01 -19.07
C GLN A 108 2.83 -7.00 -18.93
N ALA A 109 1.72 -6.55 -18.34
CA ALA A 109 0.58 -7.35 -17.94
C ALA A 109 -0.71 -6.49 -18.00
N PRO A 110 -1.19 -6.15 -19.20
CA PRO A 110 -2.36 -5.26 -19.37
C PRO A 110 -3.65 -5.86 -18.78
N ASP A 111 -3.76 -7.18 -18.72
CA ASP A 111 -4.86 -7.91 -18.10
C ASP A 111 -4.92 -7.72 -16.57
N VAL A 112 -3.76 -7.69 -15.92
CA VAL A 112 -3.64 -7.37 -14.48
C VAL A 112 -4.10 -5.94 -14.21
N VAL A 113 -3.68 -5.00 -15.05
CA VAL A 113 -4.08 -3.59 -14.93
C VAL A 113 -5.58 -3.45 -15.12
N ALA A 114 -6.16 -4.09 -16.14
CA ALA A 114 -7.60 -4.08 -16.38
C ALA A 114 -8.39 -4.65 -15.17
N CYS A 115 -7.90 -5.74 -14.57
CA CYS A 115 -8.48 -6.31 -13.35
C CYS A 115 -8.42 -5.31 -12.17
N SER A 116 -7.27 -4.70 -11.91
CA SER A 116 -7.13 -3.69 -10.85
C SER A 116 -8.04 -2.49 -11.06
N ILE A 117 -8.14 -1.96 -12.27
CA ILE A 117 -9.02 -0.82 -12.58
C ILE A 117 -10.50 -1.21 -12.38
N ALA A 118 -10.90 -2.43 -12.78
CA ALA A 118 -12.27 -2.92 -12.58
C ALA A 118 -12.63 -3.10 -11.10
N LEU A 119 -11.65 -3.41 -10.24
CA LEU A 119 -11.82 -3.55 -8.79
C LEU A 119 -11.73 -2.21 -8.04
N HIS A 120 -11.31 -1.14 -8.71
CA HIS A 120 -11.19 0.17 -8.10
C HIS A 120 -12.55 0.84 -7.90
N ARG A 121 -12.80 1.36 -6.70
CA ARG A 121 -14.11 1.86 -6.27
C ARG A 121 -14.61 3.06 -7.09
N TYR A 122 -13.72 3.95 -7.48
CA TYR A 122 -14.09 5.26 -8.01
C TYR A 122 -13.99 5.37 -9.54
N SER A 123 -13.07 4.65 -10.17
CA SER A 123 -12.80 4.78 -11.61
C SER A 123 -13.79 4.02 -12.49
N ARG A 124 -14.63 3.14 -11.93
CA ARG A 124 -15.69 2.44 -12.68
C ARG A 124 -15.22 1.70 -13.94
N GLY A 125 -13.98 1.21 -13.95
CA GLY A 125 -13.39 0.56 -15.13
C GLY A 125 -12.68 1.52 -16.11
N ASP A 126 -12.72 2.83 -15.86
CA ASP A 126 -12.02 3.83 -16.67
C ASP A 126 -10.53 3.90 -16.30
N ARG A 127 -9.68 3.72 -17.31
CA ARG A 127 -8.23 3.67 -17.15
C ARG A 127 -7.62 5.04 -16.88
N ASP A 128 -8.15 6.09 -17.50
CA ASP A 128 -7.58 7.43 -17.38
C ASP A 128 -7.99 8.09 -16.05
N GLU A 129 -9.22 7.88 -15.59
CA GLU A 129 -9.64 8.27 -14.24
C GLU A 129 -8.78 7.58 -13.17
N PHE A 130 -8.57 6.26 -13.29
CA PHE A 130 -7.69 5.52 -12.37
C PHE A 130 -6.26 6.06 -12.39
N PHE A 131 -5.72 6.29 -13.59
CA PHE A 131 -4.34 6.75 -13.74
C PHE A 131 -4.14 8.16 -13.21
N GLU A 132 -5.10 9.07 -13.39
CA GLU A 132 -5.02 10.41 -12.80
C GLU A 132 -5.07 10.35 -11.28
N GLU A 133 -5.94 9.54 -10.67
CA GLU A 133 -5.93 9.34 -9.22
C GLU A 133 -4.57 8.83 -8.72
N LEU A 134 -4.01 7.80 -9.38
CA LEU A 134 -2.68 7.29 -9.07
C LEU A 134 -1.60 8.36 -9.22
N ARG A 135 -1.69 9.19 -10.27
CA ARG A 135 -0.73 10.25 -10.56
C ARG A 135 -0.72 11.30 -9.46
N THR A 136 -1.87 11.64 -8.89
CA THR A 136 -1.95 12.61 -7.78
C THR A 136 -1.22 12.15 -6.52
N VAL A 137 -1.07 10.84 -6.32
CA VAL A 137 -0.42 10.25 -5.13
C VAL A 137 0.95 9.61 -5.45
N SER A 138 1.44 9.78 -6.68
CA SER A 138 2.60 9.04 -7.21
C SER A 138 3.89 9.25 -6.42
N ASN A 139 4.05 10.42 -5.81
CA ASN A 139 5.23 10.79 -5.04
C ASN A 139 4.91 10.99 -3.54
N SER A 140 3.72 10.58 -3.07
CA SER A 140 3.29 10.80 -1.68
C SER A 140 4.26 10.17 -0.68
N PHE A 141 4.85 9.00 -0.98
CA PHE A 141 5.83 8.38 -0.08
C PHE A 141 7.05 9.27 0.19
N GLU A 142 7.62 9.87 -0.86
CA GLU A 142 8.81 10.72 -0.75
C GLU A 142 8.47 12.07 -0.11
N GLN A 143 7.46 12.75 -0.65
CA GLN A 143 7.06 14.09 -0.21
C GLN A 143 6.71 14.12 1.29
N TRP A 144 5.98 13.12 1.77
CA TRP A 144 5.57 13.07 3.18
C TRP A 144 6.69 12.66 4.14
N ARG A 145 7.73 11.98 3.66
CA ARG A 145 8.94 11.72 4.47
C ARG A 145 9.79 12.98 4.64
N TYR A 146 9.80 13.84 3.63
CA TYR A 146 10.53 15.10 3.63
C TYR A 146 9.59 16.30 3.75
N ALA A 147 8.53 16.17 4.56
CA ALA A 147 7.49 17.19 4.68
C ALA A 147 8.03 18.58 5.09
N HIS A 148 9.16 18.62 5.81
CA HIS A 148 9.84 19.86 6.19
C HIS A 148 10.50 20.61 5.01
N GLU A 149 10.68 19.95 3.87
CA GLU A 149 11.21 20.54 2.63
C GLU A 149 10.10 21.15 1.75
N HIS A 150 8.83 21.01 2.15
CA HIS A 150 7.67 21.44 1.38
C HIS A 150 6.86 22.49 2.15
N GLU A 151 6.44 23.56 1.47
CA GLU A 151 5.57 24.58 2.07
C GLU A 151 4.17 24.03 2.36
N PHE A 152 3.65 23.19 1.47
CA PHE A 152 2.33 22.56 1.58
C PHE A 152 2.37 21.14 1.00
N LEU A 153 1.70 20.21 1.67
CA LEU A 153 1.46 18.86 1.18
C LEU A 153 -0.04 18.57 1.17
N ILE A 154 -0.49 17.95 0.08
CA ILE A 154 -1.86 17.48 -0.07
C ILE A 154 -1.80 16.04 -0.54
N SER A 155 -2.48 15.15 0.18
CA SER A 155 -2.73 13.77 -0.24
C SER A 155 -4.00 13.28 0.43
N SER A 156 -4.70 12.38 -0.26
CA SER A 156 -5.93 11.77 0.21
C SER A 156 -5.63 10.34 0.64
N ALA A 157 -5.78 10.03 1.94
CA ALA A 157 -5.64 8.64 2.39
C ALA A 157 -6.77 7.77 1.83
N ASP A 158 -7.96 8.33 1.57
CA ASP A 158 -9.04 7.59 0.93
C ASP A 158 -8.66 7.16 -0.49
N THR A 159 -8.02 8.04 -1.26
CA THR A 159 -7.50 7.73 -2.61
C THR A 159 -6.37 6.69 -2.54
N LEU A 160 -5.43 6.86 -1.61
CA LEU A 160 -4.37 5.87 -1.39
C LEU A 160 -4.95 4.51 -0.98
N MET A 161 -5.95 4.50 -0.11
CA MET A 161 -6.60 3.28 0.35
C MET A 161 -7.38 2.61 -0.78
N SER A 162 -8.14 3.35 -1.59
CA SER A 162 -8.89 2.77 -2.71
C SER A 162 -7.97 2.16 -3.76
N ILE A 163 -6.85 2.81 -4.06
CA ILE A 163 -5.83 2.29 -4.98
C ILE A 163 -5.15 1.05 -4.40
N ALA A 164 -4.75 1.09 -3.12
CA ALA A 164 -4.14 -0.05 -2.45
C ALA A 164 -5.09 -1.27 -2.41
N ASP A 165 -6.37 -1.03 -2.11
CA ASP A 165 -7.44 -2.04 -2.13
C ASP A 165 -7.54 -2.70 -3.50
N ALA A 166 -7.53 -1.91 -4.58
CA ALA A 166 -7.66 -2.39 -5.95
C ALA A 166 -6.50 -3.34 -6.35
N PHE A 167 -5.25 -2.98 -6.05
CA PHE A 167 -4.11 -3.87 -6.32
C PHE A 167 -4.08 -5.08 -5.40
N ARG A 168 -4.41 -4.89 -4.11
CA ARG A 168 -4.48 -6.01 -3.17
C ARG A 168 -5.55 -7.02 -3.58
N ALA A 169 -6.71 -6.55 -4.02
CA ALA A 169 -7.80 -7.39 -4.50
C ALA A 169 -7.41 -8.12 -5.79
N SER A 170 -6.78 -7.45 -6.76
CA SER A 170 -6.33 -8.11 -8.01
C SER A 170 -5.30 -9.21 -7.75
N ILE A 171 -4.37 -9.00 -6.80
CA ILE A 171 -3.43 -10.05 -6.39
C ILE A 171 -4.17 -11.28 -5.85
N ARG A 172 -5.21 -11.08 -5.04
CA ARG A 172 -6.00 -12.17 -4.47
C ARG A 172 -6.81 -12.93 -5.52
N GLU A 173 -7.35 -12.23 -6.51
CA GLU A 173 -8.12 -12.84 -7.59
C GLU A 173 -7.22 -13.59 -8.58
N LEU A 174 -6.12 -12.98 -9.01
CA LEU A 174 -5.24 -13.52 -10.06
C LEU A 174 -4.21 -14.52 -9.53
N HIS A 175 -3.82 -14.40 -8.26
CA HIS A 175 -2.79 -15.24 -7.63
C HIS A 175 -3.27 -15.87 -6.31
N PRO A 176 -4.34 -16.71 -6.32
CA PRO A 176 -4.98 -17.25 -5.11
C PRO A 176 -4.08 -18.16 -4.26
N LYS A 177 -2.91 -18.56 -4.78
CA LYS A 177 -1.91 -19.34 -4.03
C LYS A 177 -1.08 -18.45 -3.09
N LEU A 178 -0.99 -17.15 -3.35
CA LEU A 178 -0.35 -16.19 -2.45
C LEU A 178 -1.37 -15.82 -1.38
N VAL A 179 -1.11 -16.23 -0.15
CA VAL A 179 -2.03 -16.01 0.96
C VAL A 179 -1.33 -15.15 2.00
N SER A 180 -1.91 -13.98 2.27
CA SER A 180 -1.44 -13.09 3.31
C SER A 180 -1.46 -13.78 4.68
N VAL A 181 -0.46 -13.50 5.51
CA VAL A 181 -0.52 -13.87 6.94
C VAL A 181 -1.66 -13.18 7.67
N PHE A 182 -2.08 -12.00 7.19
CA PHE A 182 -3.17 -11.22 7.78
C PHE A 182 -4.56 -11.76 7.41
N ASP A 183 -4.68 -12.53 6.32
CA ASP A 183 -5.95 -13.16 5.92
C ASP A 183 -6.23 -14.47 6.68
N ARG A 184 -5.22 -15.04 7.37
CA ARG A 184 -5.33 -16.35 8.03
C ARG A 184 -6.12 -16.33 9.35
N VAL A 185 -6.33 -15.15 9.93
CA VAL A 185 -6.97 -14.99 11.24
C VAL A 185 -8.49 -15.23 11.19
N ASN A 186 -9.12 -15.16 10.01
CA ASN A 186 -10.58 -15.29 9.85
C ASN A 186 -11.07 -16.70 9.48
N ARG A 187 -10.29 -17.77 9.75
CA ARG A 187 -10.70 -19.18 9.54
C ARG A 187 -10.69 -20.01 10.83
N GLY A 188 -11.07 -19.38 11.94
CA GLY A 188 -11.31 -20.03 13.24
C GLY A 188 -12.80 -20.13 13.54
#